data_AF-A0A024TB58-F1
#
_entry.id   AF-A0A024TB58-F1
#
_cell.length_a   1.000
_cell.length_b   1.000
_cell.length_c   1.000
_cell.angle_alpha   90.00
_cell.angle_beta   90.00
_cell.angle_gamma   90.00
#
_symmetry.space_group_name_H-M   'P 1'
#
loop_
_entity.id
_entity.type
_entity.pdbx_description
1 polymer ?
#
loop_
_entity_poly.entity_id
_entity_poly.type
_entity_poly.pdbx_seq_one_letter_code
_entity_poly.pdbx_strand_id
1 'polypeptide(L)'
;MTTRSRPRTSTVPSAGPDAAFGTCRDVDEFEKLNRIGEGTYGTVYRARDKVSGEIVALKRVILHNEKQDGFPITAIREIKLLKRLCQENCVQLKDVVVGRKRSGVFLVFEYCEHDLSALMSNVDCPFSESEVKRVLMELLSAVEYLHSMNIIHRDLKLSNILYDGFGRVKLADFGLARETGFPLPSNMTPKVVTLWYRAPELLLGAESYSPSIDIWACGCIFGELILNRPLMNGSTDLEQLQLIYKVRRSMNSGQLHELYPPDAGPTDRPHLAGHVEFAARGQAPVRLFALPVQPYSQAV
;
A
#
# COMPACT_ATOMS: atom_id res chain seq x y z
N MET A 1 -25.11 8.43 -73.53
CA MET A 1 -23.86 8.07 -72.81
C MET A 1 -23.27 9.32 -72.20
N THR A 2 -22.66 9.18 -71.02
CA THR A 2 -21.96 10.16 -70.15
C THR A 2 -22.80 11.19 -69.38
N THR A 3 -23.13 10.86 -68.13
CA THR A 3 -23.29 11.82 -67.02
C THR A 3 -22.27 11.48 -65.93
N ARG A 4 -21.35 12.42 -65.64
CA ARG A 4 -20.35 12.33 -64.57
C ARG A 4 -21.02 12.58 -63.23
N SER A 5 -20.98 11.62 -62.30
CA SER A 5 -21.34 11.81 -60.90
C SER A 5 -20.12 12.26 -60.09
N ARG A 6 -20.28 13.32 -59.29
CA ARG A 6 -19.27 13.80 -58.31
C ARG A 6 -19.19 12.83 -57.12
N PRO A 7 -18.00 12.60 -56.54
CA PRO A 7 -17.90 11.84 -55.30
C PRO A 7 -18.40 12.68 -54.11
N ARG A 8 -19.22 12.08 -53.25
CA ARG A 8 -19.67 12.66 -51.98
C ARG A 8 -18.46 12.81 -51.06
N THR A 9 -18.15 14.05 -50.66
CA THR A 9 -17.20 14.36 -49.59
C THR A 9 -17.72 13.80 -48.27
N SER A 10 -16.94 12.91 -47.64
CA SER A 10 -17.18 12.42 -46.29
C SER A 10 -16.98 13.58 -45.30
N THR A 11 -18.06 14.04 -44.68
CA THR A 11 -18.00 14.95 -43.55
C THR A 11 -17.47 14.19 -42.34
N VAL A 12 -16.23 14.48 -41.93
CA VAL A 12 -15.70 14.10 -40.62
C VAL A 12 -16.52 14.83 -39.55
N PRO A 13 -17.04 14.18 -38.49
CA PRO A 13 -17.79 14.87 -37.46
C PRO A 13 -16.87 15.84 -36.72
N SER A 14 -17.28 17.11 -36.63
CA SER A 14 -16.58 18.12 -35.83
C SER A 14 -16.69 17.75 -34.35
N ALA A 15 -15.57 17.41 -33.72
CA ALA A 15 -15.49 17.26 -32.27
C ALA A 15 -15.85 18.60 -31.61
N GLY A 16 -16.90 18.61 -30.78
CA GLY A 16 -17.33 19.78 -30.03
C GLY A 16 -16.33 20.18 -28.92
N PRO A 17 -16.53 21.33 -28.28
CA PRO A 17 -15.63 21.86 -27.24
C PRO A 17 -15.48 20.95 -26.01
N ASP A 18 -16.36 19.96 -25.82
CA ASP A 18 -16.27 18.95 -24.75
C ASP A 18 -15.17 17.89 -25.00
N ALA A 19 -14.60 17.80 -26.20
CA ALA A 19 -13.52 16.85 -26.50
C ALA A 19 -12.16 17.25 -25.88
N ALA A 20 -12.03 18.47 -25.35
CA ALA A 20 -10.80 18.95 -24.72
C ALA A 20 -10.60 18.43 -23.29
N PHE A 21 -11.69 18.06 -22.62
CA PHE A 21 -11.69 17.52 -21.26
C PHE A 21 -12.41 16.18 -21.32
N GLY A 22 -11.67 15.08 -21.50
CA GLY A 22 -12.26 13.74 -21.69
C GLY A 22 -13.38 13.41 -20.70
N THR A 23 -14.33 12.56 -21.11
CA THR A 23 -15.48 12.19 -20.29
C THR A 23 -15.08 11.23 -19.18
N CYS A 24 -15.36 11.57 -17.91
CA CYS A 24 -15.28 10.61 -16.81
C CYS A 24 -16.45 9.61 -16.88
N ARG A 25 -16.19 8.33 -16.59
CA ARG A 25 -17.25 7.31 -16.50
C ARG A 25 -18.17 7.56 -15.31
N ASP A 26 -19.39 7.04 -15.41
CA ASP A 26 -20.37 7.15 -14.34
C ASP A 26 -20.16 6.10 -13.26
N VAL A 27 -20.34 6.45 -11.98
CA VAL A 27 -20.33 5.46 -10.89
C VAL A 27 -21.45 4.42 -11.06
N ASP A 28 -22.54 4.76 -11.75
CA ASP A 28 -23.65 3.84 -12.02
C ASP A 28 -23.24 2.70 -12.98
N GLU A 29 -22.12 2.81 -13.68
CA GLU A 29 -21.49 1.73 -14.45
C GLU A 29 -20.80 0.68 -13.55
N PHE A 30 -20.78 0.89 -12.23
CA PHE A 30 -20.18 -0.02 -11.27
C PHE A 30 -21.24 -0.53 -10.30
N GLU A 31 -21.41 -1.85 -10.25
CA GLU A 31 -22.30 -2.51 -9.30
C GLU A 31 -21.58 -2.67 -7.96
N LYS A 32 -21.98 -1.92 -6.93
CA LYS A 32 -21.45 -2.07 -5.57
C LYS A 32 -21.93 -3.39 -4.97
N LEU A 33 -21.00 -4.27 -4.64
CA LEU A 33 -21.29 -5.61 -4.10
C LEU A 33 -21.37 -5.56 -2.57
N ASN A 34 -20.26 -5.25 -1.92
CA ASN A 34 -20.18 -5.16 -0.45
C ASN A 34 -19.18 -4.08 -0.03
N ARG A 35 -19.36 -3.58 1.19
CA ARG A 35 -18.42 -2.64 1.81
C ARG A 35 -17.21 -3.42 2.33
N ILE A 36 -15.99 -2.96 2.04
CA ILE A 36 -14.74 -3.63 2.42
C ILE A 36 -13.82 -2.77 3.30
N GLY A 37 -14.08 -1.46 3.41
CA GLY A 37 -13.30 -0.59 4.28
C GLY A 37 -14.05 0.66 4.70
N GLU A 38 -13.79 1.11 5.92
CA GLU A 38 -14.26 2.37 6.49
C GLU A 38 -13.15 2.96 7.35
N GLY A 39 -12.73 4.19 7.05
CA GLY A 39 -11.70 4.87 7.82
C GLY A 39 -11.65 6.36 7.55
N THR A 40 -10.61 7.01 8.06
CA THR A 40 -10.37 8.46 7.95
C THR A 40 -10.39 8.97 6.51
N TYR A 41 -10.02 8.13 5.54
CA TYR A 41 -9.92 8.49 4.12
C TYR A 41 -11.15 8.12 3.29
N GLY A 42 -12.21 7.62 3.92
CA GLY A 42 -13.50 7.35 3.28
C GLY A 42 -13.92 5.90 3.32
N THR A 43 -15.01 5.63 2.60
CA THR A 43 -15.57 4.29 2.48
C THR A 43 -15.06 3.62 1.20
N VAL A 44 -14.63 2.37 1.32
CA VAL A 44 -14.22 1.51 0.21
C VAL A 44 -15.26 0.41 0.00
N TYR A 45 -15.68 0.23 -1.25
CA TYR A 45 -16.61 -0.83 -1.66
C TYR A 45 -15.91 -1.78 -2.63
N ARG A 46 -16.14 -3.08 -2.48
CA ARG A 46 -15.93 -4.03 -3.56
C ARG A 46 -17.06 -3.84 -4.57
N ALA A 47 -16.72 -3.69 -5.84
CA ALA A 47 -17.69 -3.48 -6.89
C ALA A 47 -17.32 -4.29 -8.14
N ARG A 48 -18.31 -4.49 -9.01
CA ARG A 48 -18.11 -5.05 -10.34
C ARG A 48 -18.25 -3.94 -11.38
N ASP A 49 -17.24 -3.77 -12.22
CA ASP A 49 -17.37 -2.95 -13.42
C ASP A 49 -18.34 -3.66 -14.39
N LYS A 50 -19.46 -3.02 -14.73
CA LYS A 50 -20.49 -3.62 -15.59
C LYS A 50 -20.06 -3.75 -17.04
N VAL A 51 -19.04 -2.99 -17.46
CA VAL A 51 -18.52 -3.01 -18.84
C VAL A 51 -17.52 -4.14 -19.02
N SER A 52 -16.54 -4.26 -18.12
CA SER A 52 -15.49 -5.28 -18.22
C SER A 52 -15.85 -6.59 -17.50
N GLY A 53 -16.80 -6.56 -16.56
CA GLY A 53 -17.12 -7.67 -15.66
C GLY A 53 -16.14 -7.85 -14.49
N GLU A 54 -15.08 -7.04 -14.45
CA GLU A 54 -13.98 -7.15 -13.49
C GLU A 54 -14.39 -6.71 -12.07
N ILE A 55 -13.82 -7.35 -11.05
CA ILE A 55 -13.94 -6.92 -9.66
C ILE A 55 -12.93 -5.80 -9.36
N VAL A 56 -13.40 -4.70 -8.79
CA VAL A 56 -12.64 -3.50 -8.48
C VAL A 56 -12.92 -3.01 -7.06
N ALA A 57 -12.04 -2.16 -6.53
CA ALA A 57 -12.24 -1.43 -5.29
C ALA A 57 -12.63 0.03 -5.58
N LEU A 58 -13.79 0.47 -5.10
CA LEU A 58 -14.28 1.84 -5.20
C LEU A 58 -14.07 2.59 -3.88
N LYS A 59 -13.09 3.49 -3.85
CA LYS A 59 -12.86 4.40 -2.71
C LYS A 59 -13.63 5.70 -2.94
N ARG A 60 -14.59 6.00 -2.07
CA ARG A 60 -15.32 7.27 -2.11
C ARG A 60 -14.43 8.38 -1.55
N VAL A 61 -14.21 9.44 -2.33
CA VAL A 61 -13.52 10.64 -1.86
C VAL A 61 -14.44 11.38 -0.89
N ILE A 62 -13.95 11.67 0.31
CA ILE A 62 -14.68 12.50 1.28
C ILE A 62 -14.59 13.96 0.83
N LEU A 63 -15.74 14.59 0.61
CA LEU A 63 -15.85 16.01 0.30
C LEU A 63 -16.42 16.71 1.54
N HIS A 64 -15.57 17.44 2.29
CA HIS A 64 -16.04 18.29 3.38
C HIS A 64 -16.62 19.57 2.80
N ASN A 65 -17.90 19.87 3.11
CA ASN A 65 -18.61 21.07 2.67
C ASN A 65 -18.50 21.38 1.15
N GLU A 66 -18.98 20.47 0.30
CA GLU A 66 -19.06 20.61 -1.18
C GLU A 66 -19.57 21.99 -1.67
N LYS A 67 -20.40 22.67 -0.86
CA LYS A 67 -21.03 23.95 -1.22
C LYS A 67 -20.13 25.18 -1.03
N GLN A 68 -19.05 25.10 -0.24
CA GLN A 68 -18.20 26.26 0.09
C GLN A 68 -16.76 26.11 -0.41
N ASP A 69 -16.16 24.91 -0.29
CA ASP A 69 -14.71 24.75 -0.53
C ASP A 69 -14.35 24.02 -1.84
N GLY A 70 -15.35 23.57 -2.59
CA GLY A 70 -15.14 22.81 -3.83
C GLY A 70 -14.50 21.43 -3.59
N PHE A 71 -13.70 20.94 -4.54
CA PHE A 71 -13.04 19.64 -4.44
C PHE A 71 -11.73 19.74 -3.64
N PRO A 72 -11.46 18.88 -2.63
CA PRO A 72 -10.30 19.00 -1.76
C PRO A 72 -8.98 18.96 -2.53
N ILE A 73 -8.12 19.97 -2.30
CA ILE A 73 -6.78 20.04 -2.90
C ILE A 73 -5.95 18.80 -2.58
N THR A 74 -6.13 18.23 -1.37
CA THR A 74 -5.50 16.98 -0.94
C THR A 74 -5.87 15.81 -1.84
N ALA A 75 -7.16 15.66 -2.19
CA ALA A 75 -7.63 14.61 -3.08
C ALA A 75 -7.10 14.78 -4.52
N ILE A 76 -6.96 16.01 -5.03
CA ILE A 76 -6.34 16.26 -6.35
C ILE A 76 -4.87 15.80 -6.35
N ARG A 77 -4.13 16.11 -5.28
CA ARG A 77 -2.73 15.70 -5.13
C ARG A 77 -2.60 14.18 -5.09
N GLU A 78 -3.45 13.51 -4.31
CA GLU A 78 -3.50 12.04 -4.25
C GLU A 78 -3.78 11.44 -5.63
N ILE A 79 -4.79 11.94 -6.37
CA ILE A 79 -5.09 11.45 -7.73
C ILE A 79 -3.92 11.67 -8.69
N LYS A 80 -3.27 12.84 -8.66
CA LYS A 80 -2.11 13.14 -9.52
C LYS A 80 -0.93 12.21 -9.22
N LEU A 81 -0.70 11.92 -7.94
CA LEU A 81 0.33 10.98 -7.51
C LEU A 81 0.00 9.57 -8.01
N LEU A 82 -1.19 9.07 -7.69
CA LEU A 82 -1.67 7.74 -8.08
C LEU A 82 -1.64 7.51 -9.59
N LYS A 83 -1.97 8.52 -10.40
CA LYS A 83 -1.88 8.44 -11.87
C LYS A 83 -0.45 8.32 -12.41
N ARG A 84 0.56 8.73 -11.62
CA ARG A 84 1.98 8.61 -11.97
C ARG A 84 2.61 7.30 -11.51
N LEU A 85 2.01 6.63 -10.52
CA LEU A 85 2.50 5.35 -10.03
C LEU A 85 2.20 4.25 -11.06
N CYS A 86 3.25 3.58 -11.50
CA CYS A 86 3.19 2.48 -12.45
C CYS A 86 4.24 1.44 -12.05
N GLN A 87 3.91 0.64 -11.04
CA GLN A 87 4.76 -0.43 -10.51
C GLN A 87 3.88 -1.57 -9.99
N GLU A 88 4.30 -2.81 -10.20
CA GLU A 88 3.48 -4.01 -9.95
C GLU A 88 3.05 -4.17 -8.47
N ASN A 89 3.92 -3.77 -7.55
CA ASN A 89 3.72 -3.83 -6.11
C ASN A 89 3.13 -2.54 -5.50
N CYS A 90 2.59 -1.65 -6.33
CA CYS A 90 1.77 -0.52 -5.89
C CYS A 90 0.34 -0.69 -6.42
N VAL A 91 -0.66 -0.37 -5.61
CA VAL A 91 -2.06 -0.47 -6.04
C VAL A 91 -2.34 0.49 -7.19
N GLN A 92 -2.86 -0.04 -8.29
CA GLN A 92 -3.12 0.74 -9.49
C GLN A 92 -4.46 1.47 -9.41
N LEU A 93 -4.43 2.79 -9.62
CA LEU A 93 -5.63 3.58 -9.92
C LEU A 93 -6.02 3.34 -11.39
N LYS A 94 -7.14 2.67 -11.60
CA LYS A 94 -7.68 2.35 -12.93
C LYS A 94 -8.47 3.50 -13.53
N ASP A 95 -9.29 4.16 -12.73
CA ASP A 95 -10.17 5.23 -13.20
C ASP A 95 -10.61 6.19 -12.07
N VAL A 96 -11.15 7.34 -12.46
CA VAL A 96 -11.81 8.30 -11.58
C VAL A 96 -13.22 8.52 -12.09
N VAL A 97 -14.21 8.10 -11.30
CA VAL A 97 -15.62 8.10 -11.71
C VAL A 97 -16.44 9.05 -10.87
N VAL A 98 -17.44 9.66 -11.50
CA VAL A 98 -18.26 10.70 -10.88
C VAL A 98 -19.71 10.28 -10.97
N GLY A 99 -20.44 10.36 -9.86
CA GLY A 99 -21.87 10.04 -9.90
C GLY A 99 -22.72 11.21 -10.39
N ARG A 100 -23.85 10.90 -11.04
CA ARG A 100 -24.85 11.90 -11.43
C ARG A 100 -25.49 12.54 -10.19
N LYS A 101 -25.37 13.87 -10.10
CA LYS A 101 -25.93 14.76 -9.05
C LYS A 101 -25.53 14.37 -7.61
N ARG A 102 -24.53 15.07 -7.04
CA ARG A 102 -24.14 15.06 -5.60
C ARG A 102 -23.76 13.69 -5.02
N SER A 103 -23.50 12.68 -5.85
CA SER A 103 -23.14 11.32 -5.44
C SER A 103 -21.65 11.18 -5.07
N GLY A 104 -20.86 12.24 -5.29
CA GLY A 104 -19.45 12.32 -4.94
C GLY A 104 -18.53 11.74 -6.03
N VAL A 105 -17.22 11.88 -5.80
CA VAL A 105 -16.17 11.32 -6.66
C VAL A 105 -15.68 10.00 -6.07
N PHE A 106 -15.43 9.03 -6.93
CA PHE A 106 -14.91 7.72 -6.56
C PHE A 106 -13.62 7.44 -7.33
N LEU A 107 -12.68 6.82 -6.65
CA LEU A 107 -11.45 6.29 -7.22
C LEU A 107 -11.63 4.79 -7.43
N VAL A 108 -11.37 4.33 -8.65
CA VAL A 108 -11.46 2.91 -9.03
C VAL A 108 -10.06 2.33 -8.98
N PHE A 109 -9.83 1.40 -8.06
CA PHE A 109 -8.58 0.66 -7.92
C PHE A 109 -8.76 -0.78 -8.37
N GLU A 110 -7.64 -1.44 -8.69
CA GLU A 110 -7.61 -2.91 -8.66
C GLU A 110 -8.04 -3.45 -7.29
N TYR A 111 -8.69 -4.61 -7.30
CA TYR A 111 -9.14 -5.28 -6.09
C TYR A 111 -8.10 -6.30 -5.62
N CYS A 112 -7.85 -6.33 -4.32
CA CYS A 112 -7.10 -7.40 -3.65
C CYS A 112 -8.02 -8.06 -2.63
N GLU A 113 -7.89 -9.37 -2.48
CA GLU A 113 -8.74 -10.20 -1.63
C GLU A 113 -8.54 -9.88 -0.14
N HIS A 114 -7.29 -9.61 0.23
CA HIS A 114 -6.89 -9.43 1.63
C HIS A 114 -5.92 -8.26 1.79
N ASP A 115 -5.78 -7.82 3.05
CA ASP A 115 -4.62 -7.07 3.53
C ASP A 115 -3.84 -7.92 4.52
N LEU A 116 -2.56 -7.63 4.72
CA LEU A 116 -1.72 -8.43 5.60
C LEU A 116 -2.18 -8.38 7.05
N SER A 117 -2.82 -7.29 7.51
CA SER A 117 -3.34 -7.21 8.89
C SER A 117 -4.48 -8.20 9.10
N ALA A 118 -5.40 -8.30 8.14
CA ALA A 118 -6.49 -9.26 8.15
C ALA A 118 -5.97 -10.71 8.10
N LEU A 119 -4.94 -10.99 7.29
CA LEU A 119 -4.33 -12.34 7.24
C LEU A 119 -3.68 -12.72 8.58
N MET A 120 -2.87 -11.83 9.14
CA MET A 120 -2.19 -12.05 10.43
C MET A 120 -3.14 -12.19 11.62
N SER A 121 -4.36 -11.64 11.52
CA SER A 121 -5.35 -11.72 12.60
C SER A 121 -6.26 -12.94 12.51
N ASN A 122 -6.51 -13.46 11.31
CA ASN A 122 -7.52 -14.51 11.08
C ASN A 122 -6.93 -15.89 10.79
N VAL A 123 -5.64 -15.97 10.48
CA VAL A 123 -4.95 -17.20 10.12
C VAL A 123 -3.77 -17.39 11.05
N ASP A 124 -3.67 -18.56 11.68
CA ASP A 124 -2.49 -18.90 12.47
C ASP A 124 -1.30 -19.16 11.56
N CYS A 125 -0.22 -18.40 11.75
CA CYS A 125 1.01 -18.48 10.96
C CYS A 125 0.75 -18.48 9.44
N PRO A 126 0.21 -17.37 8.88
CA PRO A 126 -0.25 -17.32 7.49
C PRO A 126 0.88 -17.44 6.46
N PHE A 127 2.14 -17.25 6.87
CA PHE A 127 3.28 -17.22 5.98
C PHE A 127 4.40 -18.13 6.47
N SER A 128 4.91 -18.97 5.55
CA SER A 128 6.20 -19.63 5.69
C SER A 128 7.35 -18.62 5.59
N GLU A 129 8.56 -18.98 6.03
CA GLU A 129 9.75 -18.12 5.89
C GLU A 129 10.03 -17.71 4.43
N SER A 130 9.75 -18.60 3.47
CA SER A 130 9.85 -18.29 2.04
C SER A 130 8.83 -17.24 1.59
N GLU A 131 7.60 -17.30 2.10
CA GLU A 131 6.56 -16.33 1.78
C GLU A 131 6.85 -14.98 2.46
N VAL A 132 7.30 -14.99 3.71
CA VAL A 132 7.76 -13.76 4.40
C VAL A 132 8.87 -13.08 3.60
N LYS A 133 9.85 -13.86 3.11
CA LYS A 133 10.91 -13.34 2.25
C LYS A 133 10.34 -12.70 0.98
N ARG A 134 9.38 -13.34 0.31
CA ARG A 134 8.74 -12.80 -0.89
C ARG A 134 7.99 -11.51 -0.60
N VAL A 135 7.16 -11.50 0.44
CA VAL A 135 6.40 -10.33 0.90
C VAL A 135 7.35 -9.15 1.17
N LEU A 136 8.46 -9.40 1.87
CA LEU A 136 9.45 -8.37 2.16
C LEU A 136 10.15 -7.84 0.90
N MET A 137 10.54 -8.72 -0.02
CA MET A 137 11.18 -8.32 -1.27
C MET A 137 10.24 -7.44 -2.13
N GLU A 138 8.98 -7.83 -2.25
CA GLU A 138 7.98 -7.08 -3.01
C GLU A 138 7.63 -5.73 -2.33
N LEU A 139 7.54 -5.70 -1.00
CA LEU A 139 7.38 -4.46 -0.24
C LEU A 139 8.57 -3.51 -0.45
N LEU A 140 9.80 -4.01 -0.35
CA LEU A 140 11.01 -3.21 -0.56
C LEU A 140 11.09 -2.70 -2.00
N SER A 141 10.67 -3.49 -2.99
CA SER A 141 10.58 -3.03 -4.39
C SER A 141 9.60 -1.88 -4.57
N ALA A 142 8.43 -1.94 -3.93
CA ALA A 142 7.47 -0.83 -3.93
C ALA A 142 8.07 0.43 -3.28
N VAL A 143 8.73 0.28 -2.13
CA VAL A 143 9.33 1.41 -1.39
C VAL A 143 10.50 2.04 -2.17
N GLU A 144 11.37 1.22 -2.75
CA GLU A 144 12.46 1.68 -3.62
C GLU A 144 11.91 2.50 -4.79
N TYR A 145 10.85 2.00 -5.45
CA TYR A 145 10.19 2.72 -6.53
C TYR A 145 9.67 4.09 -6.09
N LEU A 146 8.98 4.17 -4.95
CA LEU A 146 8.51 5.45 -4.41
C LEU A 146 9.66 6.41 -4.11
N HIS A 147 10.72 5.91 -3.47
CA HIS A 147 11.89 6.71 -3.11
C HIS A 147 12.63 7.22 -4.36
N SER A 148 12.69 6.41 -5.43
CA SER A 148 13.25 6.84 -6.73
C SER A 148 12.47 7.99 -7.38
N MET A 149 11.18 8.09 -7.06
CA MET A 149 10.28 9.15 -7.49
C MET A 149 10.23 10.33 -6.51
N ASN A 150 11.12 10.37 -5.51
CA ASN A 150 11.14 11.37 -4.44
C ASN A 150 9.86 11.35 -3.59
N ILE A 151 9.23 10.19 -3.40
CA ILE A 151 8.00 10.05 -2.62
C ILE A 151 8.30 9.27 -1.34
N ILE A 152 7.91 9.80 -0.18
CA ILE A 152 7.94 9.08 1.10
C ILE A 152 6.51 8.67 1.46
N HIS A 153 6.28 7.39 1.81
CA HIS A 153 4.96 6.84 2.10
C HIS A 153 4.42 7.33 3.46
N ARG A 154 5.24 7.26 4.52
CA ARG A 154 4.97 7.76 5.90
C ARG A 154 3.92 7.03 6.72
N ASP A 155 3.13 6.12 6.13
CA ASP A 155 2.12 5.32 6.83
C ASP A 155 2.18 3.84 6.43
N LEU A 156 3.39 3.27 6.41
CA LEU A 156 3.57 1.84 6.19
C LEU A 156 3.11 1.06 7.44
N LYS A 157 2.17 0.13 7.23
CA LYS A 157 1.60 -0.78 8.22
C LYS A 157 0.93 -1.95 7.50
N LEU A 158 0.71 -3.07 8.21
CA LEU A 158 0.13 -4.27 7.60
C LEU A 158 -1.22 -4.02 6.89
N SER A 159 -2.08 -3.15 7.43
CA SER A 159 -3.39 -2.83 6.84
C SER A 159 -3.30 -2.06 5.51
N ASN A 160 -2.14 -1.47 5.21
CA ASN A 160 -1.88 -0.73 3.98
C ASN A 160 -1.13 -1.60 2.94
N ILE A 161 -0.86 -2.86 3.27
CA ILE A 161 -0.20 -3.81 2.38
C ILE A 161 -1.26 -4.83 1.96
N LEU A 162 -1.71 -4.70 0.73
CA LEU A 162 -2.70 -5.60 0.14
C LEU A 162 -2.01 -6.87 -0.36
N TYR A 163 -2.76 -7.97 -0.37
CA TYR A 163 -2.32 -9.28 -0.80
C TYR A 163 -3.33 -9.86 -1.77
N ASP A 164 -2.90 -10.13 -3.01
CA ASP A 164 -3.77 -10.67 -4.06
C ASP A 164 -3.88 -12.20 -4.01
N GLY A 165 -4.85 -12.76 -4.74
CA GLY A 165 -5.06 -14.20 -4.85
C GLY A 165 -3.92 -14.99 -5.50
N PHE A 166 -2.91 -14.31 -6.06
CA PHE A 166 -1.67 -14.89 -6.59
C PHE A 166 -0.50 -14.75 -5.59
N GLY A 167 -0.79 -14.28 -4.38
CA GLY A 167 0.12 -14.06 -3.28
C GLY A 167 1.08 -12.88 -3.46
N ARG A 168 0.76 -11.92 -4.34
CA ARG A 168 1.58 -10.72 -4.56
C ARG A 168 1.16 -9.60 -3.63
N VAL A 169 2.14 -8.82 -3.22
CA VAL A 169 1.99 -7.62 -2.41
C VAL A 169 1.69 -6.41 -3.28
N LYS A 170 0.71 -5.62 -2.85
CA LYS A 170 0.39 -4.30 -3.40
C LYS A 170 0.31 -3.27 -2.29
N LEU A 171 1.23 -2.32 -2.29
CA LEU A 171 1.24 -1.20 -1.38
C LEU A 171 0.11 -0.23 -1.71
N ALA A 172 -0.67 0.13 -0.70
CA ALA A 172 -1.85 0.99 -0.80
C ALA A 172 -1.82 2.14 0.20
N ASP A 173 -2.84 3.01 0.08
CA ASP A 173 -3.07 4.18 0.94
C ASP A 173 -1.97 5.26 0.94
N PHE A 174 -1.84 5.91 -0.22
CA PHE A 174 -0.96 7.06 -0.42
C PHE A 174 -1.54 8.39 0.13
N GLY A 175 -2.58 8.35 0.98
CA GLY A 175 -3.23 9.54 1.54
C GLY A 175 -2.29 10.43 2.37
N LEU A 176 -1.21 9.84 2.88
CA LEU A 176 -0.12 10.54 3.57
C LEU A 176 1.18 10.59 2.76
N ALA A 177 1.23 10.14 1.51
CA ALA A 177 2.45 10.23 0.71
C ALA A 177 2.79 11.68 0.34
N ARG A 178 4.09 12.03 0.28
CA ARG A 178 4.55 13.38 -0.12
C ARG A 178 5.80 13.34 -0.97
N GLU A 179 5.85 14.23 -1.96
CA GLU A 179 7.07 14.51 -2.74
C GLU A 179 8.10 15.26 -1.88
N THR A 180 9.36 14.87 -1.93
CA THR A 180 10.47 15.56 -1.28
C THR A 180 10.91 16.73 -2.18
N GLY A 181 10.65 17.99 -1.79
CA GLY A 181 11.11 19.12 -2.62
C GLY A 181 10.69 20.57 -2.32
N PHE A 182 9.75 20.86 -1.42
CA PHE A 182 9.35 22.25 -1.09
C PHE A 182 8.98 22.35 0.39
N PRO A 183 9.12 23.52 1.06
CA PRO A 183 9.16 23.60 2.52
C PRO A 183 7.99 22.85 3.14
N LEU A 184 8.35 21.88 3.99
CA LEU A 184 7.43 21.03 4.73
C LEU A 184 6.50 21.95 5.53
N PRO A 185 5.17 21.94 5.31
CA PRO A 185 4.27 22.74 6.15
C PRO A 185 4.41 22.27 7.60
N SER A 186 4.77 23.21 8.47
CA SER A 186 5.04 23.13 9.91
C SER A 186 3.82 22.75 10.78
N ASN A 187 2.83 22.08 10.21
CA ASN A 187 1.51 21.92 10.80
C ASN A 187 1.19 20.42 10.84
N MET A 188 1.83 19.69 11.76
CA MET A 188 1.53 18.29 12.03
C MET A 188 0.76 18.19 13.35
N THR A 189 -0.53 17.85 13.29
CA THR A 189 -1.32 17.43 14.46
C THR A 189 -2.57 16.64 14.02
N PRO A 190 -3.11 15.72 14.84
CA PRO A 190 -2.49 14.95 15.93
C PRO A 190 -2.87 13.44 16.00
N LYS A 191 -1.97 12.61 16.57
CA LYS A 191 -2.25 11.54 17.55
C LYS A 191 -3.29 10.43 17.29
N VAL A 192 -3.64 10.07 16.05
CA VAL A 192 -4.40 8.83 15.76
C VAL A 192 -3.78 8.05 14.61
N VAL A 193 -2.51 7.68 14.77
CA VAL A 193 -1.80 6.82 13.81
C VAL A 193 -1.10 5.73 14.61
N THR A 194 -1.19 4.48 14.13
CA THR A 194 -0.53 3.32 14.71
C THR A 194 0.95 3.62 14.99
N LEU A 195 1.34 3.61 16.26
CA LEU A 195 2.71 3.95 16.70
C LEU A 195 3.73 2.86 16.35
N TRP A 196 3.25 1.64 16.09
CA TRP A 196 4.04 0.42 16.06
C TRP A 196 5.15 0.42 14.99
N TYR A 197 4.90 1.14 13.89
CA TYR A 197 5.81 1.23 12.74
C TYR A 197 6.55 2.58 12.68
N ARG A 198 6.36 3.47 13.67
CA ARG A 198 6.95 4.81 13.65
C ARG A 198 8.43 4.78 14.01
N ALA A 199 9.24 5.46 13.21
CA ALA A 199 10.68 5.62 13.43
C ALA A 199 10.98 6.47 14.68
N PRO A 200 12.11 6.22 15.39
CA PRO A 200 12.46 6.92 16.62
C PRO A 200 12.59 8.43 16.44
N GLU A 201 13.12 8.90 15.30
CA GLU A 201 13.22 10.34 14.98
C GLU A 201 11.85 11.02 14.92
N LEU A 202 10.81 10.32 14.44
CA LEU A 202 9.45 10.85 14.41
C LEU A 202 8.82 10.88 15.81
N LEU A 203 9.15 9.91 16.67
CA LEU A 203 8.71 9.88 18.07
C LEU A 203 9.37 10.99 18.90
N LEU A 204 10.57 11.40 18.52
CA LEU A 204 11.33 12.50 19.14
C LEU A 204 10.97 13.88 18.57
N GLY A 205 10.04 13.96 17.62
CA GLY A 205 9.56 15.22 17.07
C GLY A 205 10.48 15.86 16.03
N ALA A 206 11.28 15.08 15.30
CA ALA A 206 12.10 15.59 14.22
C ALA A 206 11.23 16.32 13.16
N GLU A 207 11.57 17.58 12.89
CA GLU A 207 10.85 18.42 11.91
C GLU A 207 11.24 18.06 10.45
N SER A 208 12.44 17.54 10.26
CA SER A 208 12.92 16.96 9.01
C SER A 208 13.04 15.45 9.13
N TYR A 209 12.44 14.74 8.17
CA TYR A 209 12.52 13.28 8.08
C TYR A 209 12.96 12.88 6.68
N SER A 210 13.66 11.75 6.61
CA SER A 210 14.21 11.21 5.38
C SER A 210 13.44 9.97 4.92
N PRO A 211 13.66 9.46 3.69
CA PRO A 211 13.08 8.19 3.25
C PRO A 211 13.37 7.00 4.20
N SER A 212 14.37 7.11 5.09
CA SER A 212 14.70 6.12 6.13
C SER A 212 13.52 5.72 7.02
N ILE A 213 12.53 6.59 7.21
CA ILE A 213 11.37 6.28 8.07
C ILE A 213 10.51 5.14 7.50
N ASP A 214 10.44 5.02 6.17
CA ASP A 214 9.73 3.92 5.52
C ASP A 214 10.53 2.62 5.67
N ILE A 215 11.87 2.69 5.58
CA ILE A 215 12.75 1.54 5.79
C ILE A 215 12.65 1.01 7.23
N TRP A 216 12.53 1.91 8.21
CA TRP A 216 12.25 1.54 9.60
C TRP A 216 10.93 0.75 9.70
N ALA A 217 9.86 1.27 9.10
CA ALA A 217 8.56 0.61 9.11
C ALA A 217 8.59 -0.77 8.43
N CYS A 218 9.32 -0.92 7.31
CA CYS A 218 9.57 -2.22 6.68
C CYS A 218 10.23 -3.22 7.64
N GLY A 219 11.19 -2.76 8.46
CA GLY A 219 11.84 -3.59 9.48
C GLY A 219 10.86 -4.06 10.57
N CYS A 220 9.98 -3.16 11.03
CA CYS A 220 8.92 -3.51 11.98
C CYS A 220 7.95 -4.55 11.39
N ILE A 221 7.50 -4.35 10.15
CA ILE A 221 6.63 -5.27 9.41
C ILE A 221 7.29 -6.64 9.25
N PHE A 222 8.57 -6.67 8.88
CA PHE A 222 9.33 -7.91 8.75
C PHE A 222 9.39 -8.69 10.07
N GLY A 223 9.70 -8.01 11.17
CA GLY A 223 9.71 -8.63 12.49
C GLY A 223 8.34 -9.17 12.88
N GLU A 224 7.27 -8.45 12.59
CA GLU A 224 5.90 -8.88 12.87
C GLU A 224 5.48 -10.12 12.05
N LEU A 225 5.87 -10.18 10.77
CA LEU A 225 5.62 -11.34 9.91
C LEU A 225 6.36 -12.59 10.40
N ILE A 226 7.60 -12.46 10.90
CA ILE A 226 8.37 -13.59 11.45
C ILE A 226 7.77 -14.07 12.78
N LEU A 227 7.45 -13.12 13.67
CA LEU A 227 7.02 -13.43 15.03
C LEU A 227 5.53 -13.82 15.13
N ASN A 228 4.79 -13.64 14.04
CA ASN A 228 3.32 -13.74 13.99
C ASN A 228 2.61 -12.89 15.07
N ARG A 229 3.23 -11.77 15.46
CA ARG A 229 2.71 -10.79 16.42
C ARG A 229 3.48 -9.48 16.32
N PRO A 230 2.90 -8.34 16.73
CA PRO A 230 3.54 -7.05 16.62
C PRO A 230 4.95 -7.02 17.25
N LEU A 231 5.93 -6.53 16.49
CA LEU A 231 7.29 -6.38 17.01
C LEU A 231 7.31 -5.37 18.17
N MET A 232 6.68 -4.21 18.02
CA MET A 232 6.61 -3.19 19.07
C MET A 232 5.22 -2.57 19.08
N ASN A 233 4.47 -2.76 20.15
CA ASN A 233 3.08 -2.34 20.28
C ASN A 233 2.84 -1.29 21.37
N GLY A 234 3.67 -0.25 21.44
CA GLY A 234 3.55 0.81 22.44
C GLY A 234 2.26 1.61 22.28
N SER A 235 1.63 1.95 23.41
CA SER A 235 0.39 2.75 23.47
C SER A 235 0.65 4.25 23.58
N THR A 236 1.89 4.64 23.94
CA THR A 236 2.34 6.04 24.01
C THR A 236 3.68 6.21 23.30
N ASP A 237 4.02 7.43 22.90
CA ASP A 237 5.31 7.71 22.24
C ASP A 237 6.50 7.28 23.15
N LEU A 238 6.38 7.51 24.46
CA LEU A 238 7.39 7.09 25.45
C LEU A 238 7.49 5.56 25.55
N GLU A 239 6.37 4.86 25.63
CA GLU A 239 6.34 3.40 25.68
C GLU A 239 6.91 2.79 24.39
N GLN A 240 6.57 3.35 23.23
CA GLN A 240 7.12 2.92 21.94
C GLN A 240 8.64 3.10 21.92
N LEU A 241 9.17 4.25 22.37
CA LEU A 241 10.63 4.46 22.49
C LEU A 241 11.30 3.45 23.45
N GLN A 242 10.65 3.13 24.57
CA GLN A 242 11.15 2.12 25.51
C GLN A 242 11.20 0.73 24.88
N LEU A 243 10.18 0.35 24.09
CA LEU A 243 10.16 -0.92 23.36
C LEU A 243 11.25 -0.96 22.29
N ILE A 244 11.43 0.12 21.52
CA ILE A 244 12.53 0.25 20.55
C ILE A 244 13.88 -0.02 21.21
N TYR A 245 14.13 0.62 22.35
CA TYR A 245 15.38 0.42 23.08
C TYR A 245 15.55 -1.02 23.57
N LYS A 246 14.49 -1.64 24.11
CA LYS A 246 14.51 -3.04 24.56
C LYS A 246 14.81 -4.01 23.41
N VAL A 247 14.09 -3.89 22.30
CA VAL A 247 14.27 -4.74 21.12
C VAL A 247 15.69 -4.61 20.57
N ARG A 248 16.18 -3.39 20.39
CA ARG A 248 17.56 -3.14 19.93
C ARG A 248 18.60 -3.77 20.87
N ARG A 249 18.42 -3.62 22.18
CA ARG A 249 19.33 -4.21 23.17
C ARG A 249 19.32 -5.75 23.09
N SER A 250 18.14 -6.36 23.05
CA SER A 250 17.99 -7.82 22.96
C SER A 250 18.54 -8.40 21.66
N MET A 251 18.40 -7.70 20.53
CA MET A 251 19.03 -8.12 19.27
C MET A 251 20.55 -8.10 19.36
N ASN A 252 21.14 -7.04 19.92
CA ASN A 252 22.59 -6.92 20.07
C ASN A 252 23.19 -7.96 21.02
N SER A 253 22.44 -8.42 22.02
CA SER A 253 22.89 -9.45 22.96
C SER A 253 22.52 -10.88 22.54
N GLY A 254 21.82 -11.08 21.41
CA GLY A 254 21.33 -12.40 20.99
C GLY A 254 20.19 -12.95 21.86
N GLN A 255 19.57 -12.11 22.69
CA GLN A 255 18.54 -12.46 23.67
C GLN A 255 17.13 -12.10 23.19
N LEU A 256 16.91 -12.02 21.87
CA LEU A 256 15.58 -11.68 21.33
C LEU A 256 14.52 -12.70 21.78
N HIS A 257 14.90 -13.98 21.94
CA HIS A 257 14.04 -15.05 22.45
C HIS A 257 13.54 -14.82 23.89
N GLU A 258 14.24 -14.04 24.72
CA GLU A 258 13.78 -13.69 26.07
C GLU A 258 12.64 -12.67 26.02
N LEU A 259 12.72 -11.73 25.06
CA LEU A 259 11.68 -10.73 24.82
C LEU A 259 10.50 -11.33 24.04
N TYR A 260 10.79 -12.32 23.21
CA TYR A 260 9.80 -13.06 22.42
C TYR A 260 9.89 -14.57 22.63
N PRO A 261 9.37 -15.13 23.74
CA PRO A 261 9.42 -16.56 23.99
C PRO A 261 8.62 -17.33 22.92
N PRO A 262 9.09 -18.51 22.48
CA PRO A 262 8.41 -19.32 21.47
C PRO A 262 7.00 -19.78 21.91
N ASP A 263 6.77 -19.90 23.22
CA ASP A 263 5.50 -20.38 23.78
C ASP A 263 4.53 -19.26 24.22
N ALA A 264 4.84 -18.00 23.92
CA ALA A 264 4.03 -16.84 24.33
C ALA A 264 2.84 -16.52 23.40
N GLY A 265 2.45 -17.45 22.52
CA GLY A 265 1.16 -17.39 21.83
C GLY A 265 0.01 -17.78 22.77
N PRO A 266 -1.26 -17.54 22.41
CA PRO A 266 -2.40 -17.93 23.25
C PRO A 266 -2.29 -19.41 23.59
N THR A 267 -2.24 -19.70 24.88
CA THR A 267 -2.05 -21.01 25.49
C THR A 267 -3.24 -21.92 25.17
N ASP A 268 -3.17 -22.62 24.06
CA ASP A 268 -3.79 -23.94 23.82
C ASP A 268 -3.34 -24.44 22.44
N ARG A 269 -2.27 -25.25 22.40
CA ARG A 269 -1.88 -25.96 21.18
C ARG A 269 -1.73 -27.45 21.48
N PRO A 270 -2.56 -28.33 20.87
CA PRO A 270 -2.18 -29.71 20.69
C PRO A 270 -1.11 -29.78 19.58
N HIS A 271 -0.09 -30.58 19.81
CA HIS A 271 0.87 -30.97 18.79
C HIS A 271 0.15 -31.48 17.53
N LEU A 272 0.36 -30.85 16.38
CA LEU A 272 0.17 -31.53 15.10
C LEU A 272 1.20 -31.07 14.07
N ALA A 273 2.18 -31.94 13.87
CA ALA A 273 2.71 -32.20 12.54
C ALA A 273 1.52 -32.59 11.62
N GLY A 274 1.35 -31.89 10.51
CA GLY A 274 0.24 -32.14 9.60
C GLY A 274 0.28 -31.23 8.38
N HIS A 275 0.89 -31.74 7.32
CA HIS A 275 0.79 -31.34 5.91
C HIS A 275 -0.25 -30.26 5.55
N VAL A 276 0.24 -29.14 5.02
CA VAL A 276 -0.49 -28.36 4.01
C VAL A 276 0.34 -28.44 2.72
N GLU A 277 0.02 -29.42 1.88
CA GLU A 277 0.46 -29.44 0.49
C GLU A 277 -0.25 -28.30 -0.26
N PHE A 278 0.43 -27.16 -0.45
CA PHE A 278 0.15 -26.32 -1.61
C PHE A 278 0.96 -26.85 -2.78
N ALA A 279 0.25 -27.23 -3.84
CA ALA A 279 0.77 -27.84 -5.05
C ALA A 279 1.84 -26.95 -5.71
N ALA A 280 3.10 -27.23 -5.40
CA ALA A 280 4.23 -26.80 -6.19
C ALA A 280 4.25 -27.61 -7.50
N ARG A 281 3.89 -26.98 -8.61
CA ARG A 281 4.37 -27.41 -9.93
C ARG A 281 5.52 -26.51 -10.36
N GLY A 282 6.72 -26.97 -10.01
CA GLY A 282 7.93 -26.90 -10.84
C GLY A 282 8.58 -25.53 -11.03
N GLN A 283 9.67 -25.26 -10.32
CA GLN A 283 11.03 -25.41 -10.89
C GLN A 283 12.12 -25.16 -9.82
N ALA A 284 13.06 -26.12 -9.80
CA ALA A 284 14.44 -26.20 -9.31
C ALA A 284 15.08 -25.15 -8.35
N PRO A 285 16.02 -25.59 -7.49
CA PRO A 285 16.59 -24.79 -6.40
C PRO A 285 17.61 -23.75 -6.91
N VAL A 286 17.43 -22.49 -6.52
CA VAL A 286 18.51 -21.49 -6.65
C VAL A 286 19.52 -21.76 -5.54
N ARG A 287 20.67 -22.32 -5.93
CA ARG A 287 21.87 -22.39 -5.10
C ARG A 287 22.31 -20.96 -4.73
N LEU A 288 22.25 -20.63 -3.44
CA LEU A 288 22.93 -19.48 -2.86
C LEU A 288 24.44 -19.66 -3.05
N PHE A 289 25.00 -19.04 -4.10
CA PHE A 289 26.44 -18.86 -4.20
C PHE A 289 26.87 -17.80 -3.20
N ALA A 290 27.79 -18.21 -2.33
CA ALA A 290 28.67 -17.34 -1.56
C ALA A 290 29.31 -16.30 -2.49
N LEU A 291 29.23 -15.03 -2.12
CA LEU A 291 30.15 -14.02 -2.63
C LEU A 291 31.33 -13.91 -1.66
N PRO A 292 32.59 -14.01 -2.14
CA PRO A 292 33.75 -13.81 -1.31
C PRO A 292 33.92 -12.33 -0.97
N VAL A 293 34.29 -12.08 0.29
CA VAL A 293 34.80 -10.80 0.77
C VAL A 293 36.09 -10.48 0.01
N GLN A 294 36.13 -9.37 -0.73
CA GLN A 294 37.40 -8.79 -1.18
C GLN A 294 37.79 -7.62 -0.27
N PRO A 295 39.04 -7.57 0.22
CA PRO A 295 39.53 -6.47 1.02
C PRO A 295 39.83 -5.23 0.17
N TYR A 296 39.48 -4.07 0.68
CA TYR A 296 39.90 -2.77 0.16
C TYR A 296 41.44 -2.68 0.13
N SER A 297 42.02 -2.56 -1.07
CA SER A 297 43.40 -2.13 -1.26
C SER A 297 43.45 -0.63 -1.59
N GLN A 298 44.36 0.07 -0.92
CA GLN A 298 44.70 1.48 -1.09
C GLN A 298 45.35 1.82 -2.46
N ALA A 299 45.48 3.13 -2.70
CA ALA A 299 46.18 3.88 -3.76
C ALA A 299 45.31 4.22 -4.98
N VAL A 300 45.17 5.48 -5.39
CA VAL A 300 46.14 6.61 -5.38
C VAL A 300 45.56 7.86 -4.73
#